data_AF-A0A315W4W0-F1
#
_entry.id   AF-A0A315W4W0-F1
#
_cell.length_a   1.000
_cell.length_b   1.000
_cell.length_c   1.000
_cell.angle_alpha   90.00
_cell.angle_beta   90.00
_cell.angle_gamma   90.00
#
_symmetry.space_group_name_H-M   'P 1'
#
loop_
_entity.id
_entity.type
_entity.pdbx_description
1 polymer ?
#
loop_
_entity_poly.entity_id
_entity_poly.type
_entity_poly.pdbx_seq_one_letter_code
_entity_poly.pdbx_strand_id
1 'polypeptide(L)'
;RDGSGSQRRAPQHCYSPDIYHLLKTRRGKEQHGFIDLEMLPPELGITILSYLNATDLCLAGCVWQDLGNDEYLWQGLCKSTWGHCSIYNKRLPAGFSYRRLYLQLDEGSLTFNANPQEGISYFMSKGILVDHPKELAKFIFYTRRLNWKMLQIYLDERRDVLDELVTLHNFSNQFLPNALRDFFRHIHAPEERGEYLETLITKFSHRFCTCNPGLVRDLGLSPDAVYVLCYSLILLSIDLTSPHVKNKMSKREFIRNTRRAAHNVSEDFVGHLYDNIYLIGHVAA
;
A
#
# COMPACT_ATOMS: atom_id res chain seq x y z
N ARG A 1 56.63 37.65 63.33
CA ARG A 1 55.23 38.03 62.98
C ARG A 1 55.14 37.99 61.45
N ASP A 2 55.31 36.84 60.79
CA ASP A 2 54.58 35.56 60.90
C ASP A 2 53.07 35.70 60.68
N GLY A 3 52.60 35.01 59.63
CA GLY A 3 51.32 34.31 59.67
C GLY A 3 50.25 34.79 58.69
N SER A 4 50.30 34.34 57.43
CA SER A 4 49.09 34.08 56.66
C SER A 4 49.29 32.88 55.72
N GLY A 5 49.04 31.69 56.29
CA GLY A 5 48.95 30.44 55.52
C GLY A 5 47.61 30.35 54.78
N SER A 6 47.66 29.99 53.51
CA SER A 6 46.50 29.49 52.76
C SER A 6 46.83 28.09 52.26
N GLN A 7 46.30 27.10 52.98
CA GLN A 7 46.38 25.68 52.66
C GLN A 7 45.58 25.37 51.39
N ARG A 8 46.26 24.80 50.40
CA ARG A 8 45.65 24.08 49.27
C ARG A 8 44.90 22.86 49.81
N ARG A 9 43.57 22.83 49.67
CA ARG A 9 42.78 21.60 49.81
C ARG A 9 42.66 20.94 48.44
N ALA A 10 43.18 19.72 48.33
CA ALA A 10 42.97 18.84 47.19
C ALA A 10 41.50 18.38 47.13
N PRO A 11 40.89 18.24 45.94
CA PRO A 11 39.57 17.64 45.82
C PRO A 11 39.64 16.13 46.07
N GLN A 12 38.70 15.64 46.86
CA GLN A 12 38.50 14.25 47.25
C GLN A 12 38.22 13.37 46.03
N HIS A 13 38.89 12.22 45.95
CA HIS A 13 38.57 11.14 45.02
C HIS A 13 37.18 10.57 45.32
N CYS A 14 36.19 10.88 44.48
CA CYS A 14 34.98 10.06 44.36
C CYS A 14 35.23 9.00 43.29
N TYR A 15 35.48 7.76 43.73
CA TYR A 15 35.46 6.58 42.87
C TYR A 15 34.02 6.38 42.33
N SER A 16 33.82 6.62 41.04
CA SER A 16 32.61 6.17 40.35
C SER A 16 32.71 4.64 40.19
N PRO A 17 31.68 3.84 40.52
CA PRO A 17 31.73 2.40 40.28
C PRO A 17 31.81 2.14 38.78
N ASP A 18 32.84 1.43 38.36
CA ASP A 18 33.07 1.04 36.98
C ASP A 18 31.90 0.17 36.48
N ILE A 19 31.14 0.70 35.52
CA ILE A 19 29.94 0.07 34.94
C ILE A 19 30.27 -1.33 34.39
N TYR A 20 31.51 -1.56 33.98
CA TYR A 20 32.00 -2.87 33.55
C TYR A 20 31.89 -3.96 34.64
N HIS A 21 32.01 -3.60 35.91
CA HIS A 21 31.92 -4.56 37.01
C HIS A 21 30.48 -4.93 37.37
N LEU A 22 29.52 -4.02 37.15
CA LEU A 22 28.08 -4.26 37.31
C LEU A 22 27.50 -5.13 36.19
N LEU A 23 28.06 -5.04 34.98
CA LEU A 23 27.71 -5.94 33.87
C LEU A 23 28.23 -7.36 34.11
N LYS A 24 29.35 -7.53 34.82
CA LYS A 24 29.94 -8.83 35.12
C LYS A 24 29.21 -9.61 36.23
N THR A 25 28.62 -8.91 37.21
CA THR A 25 27.91 -9.54 38.35
C THR A 25 26.46 -9.94 38.04
N ARG A 26 25.89 -9.55 36.90
CA ARG A 26 24.58 -10.04 36.42
C ARG A 26 24.61 -11.41 35.74
N ARG A 27 25.76 -12.10 35.75
CA ARG A 27 25.95 -13.44 35.15
C ARG A 27 25.59 -14.61 36.08
N GLY A 28 24.73 -14.37 37.07
CA GLY A 28 24.46 -15.33 38.15
C GLY A 28 23.01 -15.37 38.60
N LYS A 29 22.05 -15.41 37.67
CA LYS A 29 20.68 -15.91 37.89
C LYS A 29 20.23 -16.57 36.60
N GLU A 30 19.76 -17.80 36.68
CA GLU A 30 19.33 -18.67 35.58
C GLU A 30 18.65 -17.88 34.45
N GLN A 31 19.39 -17.62 33.38
CA GLN A 31 18.83 -17.07 32.16
C GLN A 31 18.40 -18.27 31.33
N HIS A 32 17.10 -18.48 31.15
CA HIS A 32 16.64 -18.91 29.83
C HIS A 32 16.94 -17.73 28.89
N GLY A 33 18.24 -17.54 28.59
CA GLY A 33 18.74 -16.44 27.80
C GLY A 33 18.16 -16.57 26.40
N PHE A 34 17.83 -15.44 25.79
CA PHE A 34 17.48 -15.43 24.38
C PHE A 34 18.57 -16.19 23.61
N ILE A 35 18.17 -17.19 22.82
CA ILE A 35 19.12 -17.98 22.05
C ILE A 35 19.79 -17.02 21.08
N ASP A 36 21.12 -16.97 21.10
CA ASP A 36 21.86 -16.20 20.12
C ASP A 36 21.63 -16.79 18.73
N LEU A 37 21.18 -15.97 17.78
CA LEU A 37 20.84 -16.45 16.44
C LEU A 37 22.07 -17.00 15.69
N GLU A 38 23.27 -16.56 16.04
CA GLU A 38 24.52 -17.13 15.51
C GLU A 38 24.74 -18.59 15.92
N MET A 39 24.09 -19.04 17.00
CA MET A 39 24.14 -20.43 17.43
C MET A 39 23.17 -21.34 16.67
N LEU A 40 22.27 -20.76 15.87
CA LEU A 40 21.33 -21.52 15.06
C LEU A 40 21.91 -21.75 13.65
N PRO A 41 21.43 -22.78 12.94
CA PRO A 41 21.60 -22.87 11.49
C PRO A 41 21.19 -21.53 10.82
N PRO A 42 22.01 -20.99 9.90
CA PRO A 42 21.77 -19.68 9.28
C PRO A 42 20.37 -19.55 8.67
N GLU A 43 19.82 -20.64 8.13
CA GLU A 43 18.49 -20.68 7.54
C GLU A 43 17.40 -20.37 8.57
N LEU A 44 17.55 -20.84 9.81
CA LEU A 44 16.63 -20.55 10.90
C LEU A 44 16.79 -19.10 11.38
N GLY A 45 18.02 -18.61 11.48
CA GLY A 45 18.30 -17.21 11.81
C GLY A 45 17.66 -16.24 10.80
N ILE A 46 17.90 -16.45 9.51
CA ILE A 46 17.30 -15.65 8.42
C ILE A 46 15.78 -15.77 8.44
N THR A 47 15.23 -16.96 8.67
CA THR A 47 13.78 -17.15 8.76
C THR A 47 13.19 -16.33 9.90
N ILE A 48 13.82 -16.31 11.08
CA ILE A 48 13.38 -15.50 12.23
C ILE A 48 13.45 -14.01 11.88
N LEU A 49 14.55 -13.55 11.31
CA LEU A 49 14.73 -12.14 10.94
C LEU A 49 13.80 -11.69 9.81
N SER A 50 13.30 -12.61 8.97
CA SER A 50 12.36 -12.30 7.88
C SER A 50 11.00 -11.78 8.34
N TYR A 51 10.67 -11.96 9.62
CA TYR A 51 9.46 -11.40 10.23
C TYR A 51 9.63 -9.97 10.73
N LEU A 52 10.85 -9.42 10.69
CA LEU A 52 11.14 -8.07 11.15
C LEU A 52 10.85 -7.04 10.05
N ASN A 53 10.45 -5.83 10.46
CA ASN A 53 10.42 -4.68 9.56
C ASN A 53 11.84 -4.13 9.33
N ALA A 54 12.01 -3.19 8.39
CA ALA A 54 13.32 -2.67 8.04
C ALA A 54 14.07 -1.98 9.19
N THR A 55 13.36 -1.33 10.12
CA THR A 55 13.97 -0.67 11.27
C THR A 55 14.54 -1.70 12.23
N ASP A 56 13.72 -2.70 12.59
CA ASP A 56 14.14 -3.79 13.46
C ASP A 56 15.24 -4.63 12.82
N LEU A 57 15.20 -4.80 11.50
CA LEU A 57 16.24 -5.50 10.76
C LEU A 57 17.56 -4.71 10.73
N CYS A 58 17.51 -3.38 10.61
CA CYS A 58 18.71 -2.55 10.76
C CYS A 58 19.32 -2.69 12.16
N LEU A 59 18.49 -2.73 13.21
CA LEU A 59 18.96 -2.93 14.58
C LEU A 59 19.52 -4.34 14.77
N ALA A 60 18.86 -5.36 14.23
CA ALA A 60 19.34 -6.73 14.21
C ALA A 60 20.71 -6.85 13.52
N GLY A 61 20.91 -6.15 12.40
CA GLY A 61 22.20 -6.09 11.70
C GLY A 61 23.34 -5.45 12.50
N CYS A 62 23.05 -4.70 13.57
CA CYS A 62 24.09 -4.22 14.49
C CYS A 62 24.58 -5.32 15.46
N VAL A 63 23.76 -6.35 15.69
CA VAL A 63 24.06 -7.46 16.60
C VAL A 63 24.51 -8.69 15.82
N TRP A 64 23.74 -9.08 14.79
CA TRP A 64 23.97 -10.21 13.92
C TRP A 64 24.32 -9.72 12.52
N GLN A 65 25.57 -9.30 12.30
CA GLN A 65 25.97 -8.60 11.07
C GLN A 65 25.72 -9.42 9.81
N ASP A 66 26.11 -10.70 9.79
CA ASP A 66 25.97 -11.55 8.61
C ASP A 66 24.50 -11.91 8.31
N LEU A 67 23.73 -12.20 9.37
CA LEU A 67 22.31 -12.58 9.22
C LEU A 67 21.42 -11.38 8.92
N GLY A 68 21.63 -10.25 9.60
CA GLY A 68 20.81 -9.04 9.46
C GLY A 68 21.10 -8.23 8.18
N ASN A 69 22.27 -8.42 7.57
CA ASN A 69 22.62 -7.81 6.28
C ASN A 69 22.51 -8.79 5.10
N ASP A 70 21.93 -9.97 5.30
CA ASP A 70 21.75 -10.96 4.24
C ASP A 70 20.96 -10.41 3.05
N GLU A 71 21.46 -10.65 1.84
CA GLU A 71 20.89 -10.07 0.62
C GLU A 71 19.53 -10.70 0.25
N TYR A 72 19.29 -11.98 0.56
CA TYR A 72 17.99 -12.61 0.30
C TYR A 72 16.92 -12.09 1.25
N LEU A 73 17.31 -11.83 2.50
CA LEU A 73 16.44 -11.22 3.49
C LEU A 73 15.98 -9.82 3.06
N TRP A 74 16.91 -8.96 2.68
CA TRP A 74 16.58 -7.62 2.17
C TRP A 74 15.86 -7.66 0.81
N GLN A 75 16.15 -8.64 -0.05
CA GLN A 75 15.40 -8.85 -1.29
C GLN A 75 13.94 -9.21 -1.01
N GLY A 76 13.71 -10.14 -0.08
CA GLY A 76 12.38 -10.54 0.36
C GLY A 76 11.60 -9.34 0.87
N LEU A 77 12.23 -8.51 1.71
CA LEU A 77 11.63 -7.31 2.27
C LEU A 77 11.31 -6.24 1.20
N CYS A 78 12.20 -6.03 0.23
CA CYS A 78 11.95 -5.16 -0.92
C CYS A 78 10.71 -5.62 -1.72
N LYS A 79 10.66 -6.91 -2.07
CA LYS A 79 9.58 -7.49 -2.87
C LYS A 79 8.26 -7.55 -2.10
N SER A 80 8.26 -7.81 -0.81
CA SER A 80 7.04 -7.80 0.00
C SER A 80 6.47 -6.39 0.18
N THR A 81 7.33 -5.36 0.17
CA THR A 81 6.94 -3.98 0.47
C THR A 81 6.47 -3.20 -0.77
N TRP A 82 7.17 -3.34 -1.91
CA TRP A 82 6.82 -2.65 -3.16
C TRP A 82 6.22 -3.56 -4.24
N GLY A 83 6.36 -4.89 -4.11
CA GLY A 83 5.81 -5.88 -5.03
C GLY A 83 6.53 -5.94 -6.39
N HIS A 84 6.50 -4.85 -7.14
CA HIS A 84 7.10 -4.74 -8.47
C HIS A 84 8.04 -3.53 -8.54
N CYS A 85 9.21 -3.68 -9.15
CA CYS A 85 10.11 -2.60 -9.56
C CYS A 85 10.82 -3.05 -10.84
N SER A 86 11.03 -2.15 -11.81
CA SER A 86 11.68 -2.52 -13.06
C SER A 86 13.10 -3.08 -12.87
N ILE A 87 13.81 -2.64 -11.84
CA ILE A 87 15.14 -3.16 -11.49
C ILE A 87 15.14 -4.64 -11.10
N TYR A 88 14.02 -5.19 -10.61
CA TYR A 88 13.94 -6.62 -10.24
C TYR A 88 14.09 -7.56 -11.44
N ASN A 89 13.78 -7.08 -12.64
CA ASN A 89 13.83 -7.86 -13.88
C ASN A 89 15.10 -7.58 -14.71
N LYS A 90 16.02 -6.76 -14.19
CA LYS A 90 17.26 -6.40 -14.88
C LYS A 90 18.42 -7.20 -14.31
N ARG A 91 19.49 -7.31 -15.10
CA ARG A 91 20.78 -7.75 -14.57
C ARG A 91 21.28 -6.71 -13.56
N LEU A 92 21.47 -7.16 -12.33
CA LEU A 92 21.90 -6.29 -11.24
C LEU A 92 23.33 -5.78 -11.49
N PRO A 93 23.61 -4.48 -11.25
CA PRO A 93 24.97 -3.94 -11.34
C PRO A 93 25.95 -4.63 -10.38
N ALA A 94 27.25 -4.55 -10.68
CA ALA A 94 28.27 -4.97 -9.73
C ALA A 94 28.18 -4.14 -8.44
N GLY A 95 28.26 -4.79 -7.27
CA GLY A 95 28.09 -4.12 -5.96
C GLY A 95 26.65 -3.67 -5.66
N PHE A 96 25.66 -4.27 -6.32
CA PHE A 96 24.27 -4.11 -5.94
C PHE A 96 24.02 -4.65 -4.53
N SER A 97 23.19 -3.95 -3.76
CA SER A 97 22.74 -4.41 -2.44
C SER A 97 21.26 -4.10 -2.28
N TYR A 98 20.48 -5.10 -1.88
CA TYR A 98 19.05 -4.97 -1.61
C TYR A 98 18.78 -4.08 -0.40
N ARG A 99 19.67 -4.05 0.60
CA ARG A 99 19.57 -3.09 1.69
C ARG A 99 19.64 -1.65 1.18
N ARG A 100 20.60 -1.36 0.30
CA ARG A 100 20.71 -0.04 -0.33
C ARG A 100 19.50 0.28 -1.22
N LEU A 101 19.01 -0.71 -1.98
CA LEU A 101 17.79 -0.53 -2.78
C LEU A 101 16.59 -0.23 -1.89
N TYR A 102 16.41 -0.94 -0.76
CA TYR A 102 15.33 -0.70 0.18
C TYR A 102 15.30 0.75 0.65
N LEU A 103 16.46 1.27 1.08
CA LEU A 103 16.58 2.66 1.54
C LEU A 103 16.24 3.67 0.43
N GLN A 104 16.69 3.41 -0.80
CA GLN A 104 16.33 4.26 -1.95
C GLN A 104 14.85 4.18 -2.30
N LEU A 105 14.24 2.99 -2.17
CA LEU A 105 12.81 2.79 -2.38
C LEU A 105 11.98 3.54 -1.34
N ASP A 106 12.41 3.50 -0.07
CA ASP A 106 11.76 4.22 1.03
C ASP A 106 11.90 5.73 0.86
N GLU A 107 13.10 6.23 0.58
CA GLU A 107 13.36 7.65 0.28
C GLU A 107 12.49 8.12 -0.90
N GLY A 108 12.51 7.41 -2.02
CA GLY A 108 11.71 7.78 -3.19
C GLY A 108 10.20 7.72 -2.93
N SER A 109 9.73 6.82 -2.05
CA SER A 109 8.31 6.76 -1.66
C SER A 109 7.94 7.98 -0.81
N LEU A 110 8.82 8.40 0.11
CA LEU A 110 8.63 9.63 0.88
C LEU A 110 8.66 10.86 -0.03
N THR A 111 9.58 10.92 -1.00
CA THR A 111 9.62 11.98 -2.01
C THR A 111 8.34 12.01 -2.83
N PHE A 112 7.85 10.87 -3.31
CA PHE A 112 6.58 10.78 -4.04
C PHE A 112 5.41 11.31 -3.21
N ASN A 113 5.37 10.96 -1.92
CA ASN A 113 4.31 11.38 -1.01
C ASN A 113 4.32 12.89 -0.71
N ALA A 114 5.45 13.57 -0.96
CA ALA A 114 5.55 15.03 -0.90
C ALA A 114 5.29 15.68 -2.26
N ASN A 115 5.86 15.14 -3.33
CA ASN A 115 5.67 15.57 -4.72
C ASN A 115 5.75 14.34 -5.66
N PRO A 116 4.64 13.98 -6.35
CA PRO A 116 4.59 12.77 -7.15
C PRO A 116 5.57 12.78 -8.34
N GLN A 117 5.74 13.92 -8.99
CA GLN A 117 6.62 14.04 -10.17
C GLN A 117 8.09 13.92 -9.77
N GLU A 118 8.48 14.56 -8.67
CA GLU A 118 9.84 14.42 -8.13
C GLU A 118 10.11 12.99 -7.66
N GLY A 119 9.15 12.34 -7.00
CA GLY A 119 9.31 10.95 -6.55
C GLY A 119 9.51 9.96 -7.70
N ILE A 120 8.71 10.05 -8.76
CA ILE A 120 8.87 9.22 -9.95
C ILE A 120 10.21 9.52 -10.65
N SER A 121 10.57 10.80 -10.78
CA SER A 121 11.86 11.22 -11.34
C SER A 121 13.04 10.70 -10.52
N TYR A 122 12.92 10.69 -9.19
CA TYR A 122 13.90 10.10 -8.28
C TYR A 122 14.08 8.60 -8.59
N PHE A 123 12.99 7.82 -8.65
CA PHE A 123 13.08 6.39 -8.95
C PHE A 123 13.73 6.10 -10.31
N MET A 124 13.43 6.93 -11.32
CA MET A 124 14.06 6.83 -12.65
C MET A 124 15.54 7.16 -12.59
N SER A 125 15.94 8.23 -11.88
CA SER A 125 17.34 8.65 -11.74
C SER A 125 18.21 7.58 -11.06
N LYS A 126 17.63 6.81 -10.13
CA LYS A 126 18.30 5.68 -9.47
C LYS A 126 18.24 4.38 -10.29
N GLY A 127 17.57 4.37 -11.43
CA GLY A 127 17.38 3.21 -12.29
C GLY A 127 16.43 2.14 -11.73
N ILE A 128 15.65 2.49 -10.70
CA ILE A 128 14.70 1.61 -10.00
C ILE A 128 13.49 1.33 -10.90
N LEU A 129 12.98 2.39 -11.53
CA LEU A 129 11.86 2.34 -12.48
C LEU A 129 12.31 2.79 -13.87
N VAL A 130 11.58 2.33 -14.88
CA VAL A 130 11.69 2.80 -16.28
C VAL A 130 10.44 3.62 -16.59
N ASP A 131 10.57 4.70 -17.36
CA ASP A 131 9.43 5.45 -17.87
C ASP A 131 8.70 4.68 -18.96
N HIS A 132 7.93 3.70 -18.52
CA HIS A 132 7.08 2.89 -19.36
C HIS A 132 5.74 2.67 -18.64
N PRO A 133 4.58 2.98 -19.26
CA PRO A 133 3.29 2.99 -18.57
C PRO A 133 2.97 1.69 -17.82
N LYS A 134 3.20 0.54 -18.46
CA LYS A 134 3.02 -0.79 -17.83
C LYS A 134 3.87 -1.03 -16.59
N GLU A 135 5.10 -0.54 -16.59
CA GLU A 135 6.02 -0.76 -15.47
C GLU A 135 5.68 0.14 -14.29
N LEU A 136 5.31 1.39 -14.57
CA LEU A 136 4.81 2.33 -13.58
C LEU A 136 3.48 1.86 -12.99
N ALA A 137 2.54 1.40 -13.82
CA ALA A 137 1.26 0.86 -13.38
C ALA A 137 1.44 -0.34 -12.45
N LYS A 138 2.32 -1.30 -12.78
CA LYS A 138 2.62 -2.43 -11.89
C LYS A 138 3.25 -1.98 -10.57
N PHE A 139 4.21 -1.05 -10.60
CA PHE A 139 4.82 -0.50 -9.38
C PHE A 139 3.74 0.09 -8.47
N ILE A 140 2.87 0.95 -9.01
CA ILE A 140 1.76 1.58 -8.28
C ILE A 140 0.76 0.54 -7.76
N PHE A 141 0.41 -0.47 -8.58
CA PHE A 141 -0.59 -1.47 -8.24
C PHE A 141 -0.19 -2.35 -7.05
N TYR A 142 1.08 -2.73 -6.96
CA TYR A 142 1.54 -3.67 -5.94
C TYR A 142 2.12 -3.00 -4.69
N THR A 143 2.50 -1.73 -4.75
CA THR A 143 3.02 -1.00 -3.58
C THR A 143 1.89 -0.49 -2.69
N ARG A 144 2.13 -0.49 -1.37
CA ARG A 144 1.25 0.16 -0.38
C ARG A 144 1.89 1.38 0.27
N ARG A 145 3.06 1.82 -0.24
CA ARG A 145 3.87 2.88 0.36
C ARG A 145 3.53 4.28 -0.15
N LEU A 146 2.79 4.36 -1.24
CA LEU A 146 2.43 5.62 -1.89
C LEU A 146 1.15 6.19 -1.32
N ASN A 147 1.13 7.50 -1.11
CA ASN A 147 -0.01 8.25 -0.66
C ASN A 147 -1.04 8.35 -1.79
N TRP A 148 -2.29 7.98 -1.50
CA TRP A 148 -3.34 7.93 -2.50
C TRP A 148 -3.70 9.30 -3.09
N LYS A 149 -3.61 10.39 -2.32
CA LYS A 149 -3.87 11.76 -2.83
C LYS A 149 -2.82 12.16 -3.86
N MET A 150 -1.55 11.81 -3.61
CA MET A 150 -0.46 12.06 -4.57
C MET A 150 -0.56 11.14 -5.79
N LEU A 151 -0.99 9.89 -5.61
CA LEU A 151 -1.30 8.99 -6.73
C LEU A 151 -2.40 9.58 -7.62
N GLN A 152 -3.46 10.13 -7.05
CA GLN A 152 -4.52 10.76 -7.82
C GLN A 152 -3.98 11.90 -8.70
N ILE A 153 -3.18 12.81 -8.13
CA ILE A 153 -2.56 13.92 -8.87
C ILE A 153 -1.69 13.37 -10.02
N TYR A 154 -0.86 12.37 -9.72
CA TYR A 154 0.01 11.75 -10.72
C TYR A 154 -0.78 11.09 -11.87
N LEU A 155 -1.82 10.33 -11.54
CA LEU A 155 -2.61 9.57 -12.51
C LEU A 155 -3.53 10.46 -13.36
N ASP A 156 -3.92 11.63 -12.85
CA ASP A 156 -4.67 12.61 -13.63
C ASP A 156 -3.80 13.23 -14.74
N GLU A 157 -2.51 13.47 -14.45
CA GLU A 157 -1.52 13.92 -15.44
C GLU A 157 -1.05 12.78 -16.37
N ARG A 158 -0.81 11.58 -15.83
CA ARG A 158 -0.33 10.39 -16.55
C ARG A 158 -1.47 9.40 -16.83
N ARG A 159 -2.40 9.82 -17.68
CA ARG A 159 -3.58 9.00 -18.07
C ARG A 159 -3.20 7.68 -18.75
N ASP A 160 -2.06 7.63 -19.42
CA ASP A 160 -1.46 6.42 -19.99
C ASP A 160 -1.13 5.37 -18.91
N VAL A 161 -0.63 5.81 -17.76
CA VAL A 161 -0.35 4.93 -16.61
C VAL A 161 -1.65 4.49 -15.95
N LEU A 162 -2.64 5.38 -15.83
CA LEU A 162 -3.97 5.05 -15.31
C LEU A 162 -4.67 3.98 -16.15
N ASP A 163 -4.57 4.05 -17.48
CA ASP A 163 -5.12 3.03 -18.37
C ASP A 163 -4.53 1.65 -18.09
N GLU A 164 -3.20 1.54 -18.05
CA GLU A 164 -2.53 0.29 -17.73
C GLU A 164 -2.87 -0.19 -16.30
N LEU A 165 -2.97 0.71 -15.32
CA LEU A 165 -3.35 0.38 -13.94
C LEU A 165 -4.74 -0.26 -13.86
N VAL A 166 -5.72 0.28 -14.61
CA VAL A 166 -7.07 -0.29 -14.68
C VAL A 166 -7.02 -1.69 -15.30
N THR A 167 -6.17 -1.91 -16.30
CA THR A 167 -6.03 -3.24 -16.94
C THR A 167 -5.46 -4.33 -16.01
N LEU A 168 -4.77 -3.95 -14.93
CA LEU A 168 -4.24 -4.92 -13.95
C LEU A 168 -5.35 -5.52 -13.07
N HIS A 169 -6.50 -4.86 -12.96
CA HIS A 169 -7.62 -5.39 -12.19
C HIS A 169 -8.30 -6.53 -12.95
N ASN A 170 -8.57 -7.65 -12.26
CA ASN A 170 -9.31 -8.78 -12.82
C ASN A 170 -10.69 -8.89 -12.17
N PHE A 171 -11.74 -8.54 -12.91
CA PHE A 171 -13.12 -8.58 -12.45
C PHE A 171 -13.89 -9.82 -12.94
N SER A 172 -13.18 -10.82 -13.47
CA SER A 172 -13.82 -12.03 -14.00
C SER A 172 -14.58 -12.76 -12.89
N ASN A 173 -15.83 -13.16 -13.17
CA ASN A 173 -16.71 -13.86 -12.23
C ASN A 173 -17.07 -13.04 -10.97
N GLN A 174 -16.82 -11.73 -10.97
CA GLN A 174 -17.21 -10.87 -9.86
C GLN A 174 -18.55 -10.20 -10.13
N PHE A 175 -19.39 -10.11 -9.10
CA PHE A 175 -20.61 -9.31 -9.16
C PHE A 175 -20.27 -7.83 -9.19
N LEU A 176 -20.98 -7.04 -10.01
CA LEU A 176 -20.65 -5.64 -10.30
C LEU A 176 -20.36 -4.77 -9.05
N PRO A 177 -21.17 -4.77 -7.99
CA PRO A 177 -20.89 -3.98 -6.79
C PRO A 177 -19.63 -4.43 -6.04
N ASN A 178 -19.29 -5.72 -6.10
CA ASN A 178 -18.08 -6.25 -5.45
C ASN A 178 -16.84 -5.82 -6.24
N ALA A 179 -16.87 -5.94 -7.56
CA ALA A 179 -15.82 -5.44 -8.44
C ALA A 179 -15.58 -3.94 -8.25
N LEU A 180 -16.65 -3.15 -8.14
CA LEU A 180 -16.57 -1.71 -7.93
C LEU A 180 -15.95 -1.35 -6.56
N ARG A 181 -16.30 -2.08 -5.49
CA ARG A 181 -15.65 -1.95 -4.18
C ARG A 181 -14.17 -2.29 -4.24
N ASP A 182 -13.83 -3.38 -4.90
CA ASP A 182 -12.44 -3.83 -5.01
C ASP A 182 -11.59 -2.82 -5.80
N PHE A 183 -12.16 -2.22 -6.84
CA PHE A 183 -11.53 -1.15 -7.61
C PHE A 183 -11.25 0.09 -6.76
N PHE A 184 -12.27 0.61 -6.06
CA PHE A 184 -12.09 1.80 -5.21
C PHE A 184 -11.25 1.54 -3.96
N ARG A 185 -11.14 0.30 -3.47
CA ARG A 185 -10.22 -0.04 -2.38
C ARG A 185 -8.74 0.15 -2.80
N HIS A 186 -8.42 -0.06 -4.07
CA HIS A 186 -7.06 0.11 -4.58
C HIS A 186 -6.79 1.55 -5.03
N ILE A 187 -7.66 2.12 -5.86
CA ILE A 187 -7.43 3.45 -6.47
C ILE A 187 -7.89 4.60 -5.57
N HIS A 188 -8.67 4.31 -4.52
CA HIS A 188 -9.36 5.28 -3.67
C HIS A 188 -10.37 6.13 -4.44
N ALA A 189 -11.59 6.22 -3.92
CA ALA A 189 -12.59 7.08 -4.53
C ALA A 189 -12.27 8.55 -4.20
N PRO A 190 -12.40 9.48 -5.17
CA PRO A 190 -12.28 10.90 -4.89
C PRO A 190 -13.32 11.37 -3.87
N GLU A 191 -12.90 12.22 -2.94
CA GLU A 191 -13.80 12.83 -1.94
C GLU A 191 -14.88 13.71 -2.61
N GLU A 192 -14.51 14.39 -3.69
CA GLU A 192 -15.41 15.24 -4.48
C GLU A 192 -15.93 14.49 -5.72
N ARG A 193 -17.24 14.63 -5.98
CA ARG A 193 -17.82 14.18 -7.24
C ARG A 193 -17.38 15.15 -8.34
N GLY A 194 -16.47 14.72 -9.20
CA GLY A 194 -15.95 15.53 -10.30
C GLY A 194 -15.48 14.70 -11.49
N GLU A 195 -14.86 15.37 -12.46
CA GLU A 195 -14.38 14.80 -13.73
C GLU A 195 -13.48 13.56 -13.55
N TYR A 196 -12.67 13.55 -12.49
CA TYR A 196 -11.79 12.41 -12.22
C TYR A 196 -12.57 11.15 -11.81
N LEU A 197 -13.65 11.27 -11.03
CA LEU A 197 -14.53 10.14 -10.70
C LEU A 197 -15.24 9.61 -11.96
N GLU A 198 -15.71 10.50 -12.84
CA GLU A 198 -16.30 10.14 -14.14
C GLU A 198 -15.30 9.35 -14.99
N THR A 199 -14.05 9.80 -15.03
CA THR A 199 -12.96 9.12 -15.75
C THR A 199 -12.71 7.72 -15.17
N LEU A 200 -12.64 7.58 -13.85
CA LEU A 200 -12.43 6.30 -13.18
C LEU A 200 -13.57 5.32 -13.47
N ILE A 201 -14.83 5.75 -13.34
CA ILE A 201 -16.00 4.89 -13.58
C ILE A 201 -16.08 4.49 -15.05
N THR A 202 -15.75 5.41 -15.97
CA THR A 202 -15.68 5.09 -17.40
C THR A 202 -14.67 3.97 -17.67
N LYS A 203 -13.43 4.14 -17.21
CA LYS A 203 -12.38 3.12 -17.38
C LYS A 203 -12.74 1.80 -16.72
N PHE A 204 -13.29 1.84 -15.49
CA PHE A 204 -13.80 0.66 -14.78
C PHE A 204 -14.88 -0.06 -15.61
N SER A 205 -15.83 0.65 -16.18
CA SER A 205 -16.95 0.07 -16.93
C SER A 205 -16.48 -0.69 -18.17
N HIS A 206 -15.54 -0.11 -18.92
CA HIS A 206 -14.89 -0.80 -20.03
C HIS A 206 -14.15 -2.06 -19.58
N ARG A 207 -13.40 -1.97 -18.47
CA ARG A 207 -12.64 -3.10 -17.95
C ARG A 207 -13.54 -4.21 -17.43
N PHE A 208 -14.62 -3.87 -16.72
CA PHE A 208 -15.59 -4.84 -16.21
C PHE A 208 -16.24 -5.64 -17.34
N CYS A 209 -16.65 -4.98 -18.43
CA CYS A 209 -17.19 -5.65 -19.62
C CYS A 209 -16.14 -6.53 -20.31
N THR A 210 -14.89 -6.07 -20.41
CA THR A 210 -13.79 -6.84 -21.00
C THR A 210 -13.49 -8.13 -20.21
N CYS A 211 -13.56 -8.06 -18.88
CA CYS A 211 -13.40 -9.24 -18.01
C CYS A 211 -14.61 -10.19 -18.03
N ASN A 212 -15.80 -9.70 -18.41
CA ASN A 212 -17.05 -10.45 -18.32
C ASN A 212 -17.82 -10.47 -19.65
N PRO A 213 -17.24 -11.01 -20.74
CA PRO A 213 -17.89 -11.01 -22.06
C PRO A 213 -19.20 -11.80 -22.10
N GLY A 214 -19.36 -12.81 -21.22
CA GLY A 214 -20.61 -13.55 -21.07
C GLY A 214 -21.75 -12.67 -20.58
N LEU A 215 -21.53 -11.84 -19.54
CA LEU A 215 -22.54 -10.91 -19.04
C LEU A 215 -22.94 -9.87 -20.09
N VAL A 216 -21.96 -9.37 -20.87
CA VAL A 216 -22.23 -8.43 -21.97
C VAL A 216 -23.16 -9.05 -23.01
N ARG A 217 -22.93 -10.31 -23.39
CA ARG A 217 -23.74 -11.02 -24.38
C ARG A 217 -25.10 -11.45 -23.84
N ASP A 218 -25.13 -12.03 -22.65
CA ASP A 218 -26.30 -12.73 -22.12
C ASP A 218 -27.29 -11.75 -21.44
N LEU A 219 -26.79 -10.66 -20.86
CA LEU A 219 -27.60 -9.60 -20.22
C LEU A 219 -27.63 -8.28 -20.99
N GLY A 220 -26.99 -8.21 -22.17
CA GLY A 220 -26.92 -6.99 -22.97
C GLY A 220 -26.20 -5.83 -22.27
N LEU A 221 -25.30 -6.14 -21.32
CA LEU A 221 -24.65 -5.16 -20.46
C LEU A 221 -23.55 -4.42 -21.23
N SER A 222 -23.84 -3.24 -21.81
CA SER A 222 -22.84 -2.41 -22.48
C SER A 222 -21.97 -1.64 -21.46
N PRO A 223 -20.76 -1.18 -21.83
CA PRO A 223 -19.98 -0.28 -20.98
C PRO A 223 -20.76 0.95 -20.49
N ASP A 224 -21.60 1.54 -21.33
CA ASP A 224 -22.46 2.69 -20.96
C ASP A 224 -23.51 2.29 -19.91
N ALA A 225 -24.11 1.10 -20.04
CA ALA A 225 -25.04 0.61 -19.03
C ALA A 225 -24.32 0.35 -17.70
N VAL A 226 -23.12 -0.24 -17.73
CA VAL A 226 -22.30 -0.44 -16.52
C VAL A 226 -21.95 0.89 -15.87
N TYR A 227 -21.58 1.90 -16.65
CA TYR A 227 -21.28 3.24 -16.16
C TYR A 227 -22.46 3.83 -15.37
N VAL A 228 -23.67 3.79 -15.95
CA VAL A 228 -24.89 4.27 -15.29
C VAL A 228 -25.22 3.47 -14.03
N LEU A 229 -25.02 2.14 -14.08
CA LEU A 229 -25.22 1.28 -12.92
C LEU A 229 -24.23 1.62 -11.79
N CYS A 230 -22.94 1.83 -12.09
CA CYS A 230 -21.93 2.24 -11.12
C CYS A 230 -22.31 3.56 -10.42
N TYR A 231 -22.75 4.56 -11.19
CA TYR A 231 -23.27 5.81 -10.61
C TYR A 231 -24.47 5.58 -9.71
N SER A 232 -25.42 4.77 -10.16
CA SER A 232 -26.60 4.41 -9.36
C SER A 232 -26.20 3.74 -8.05
N LEU A 233 -25.19 2.87 -8.06
CA LEU A 233 -24.69 2.18 -6.87
C LEU A 233 -24.00 3.12 -5.88
N ILE A 234 -23.20 4.07 -6.38
CA ILE A 234 -22.55 5.08 -5.53
C ILE A 234 -23.60 6.01 -4.90
N LEU A 235 -24.60 6.44 -5.67
CA LEU A 235 -25.70 7.25 -5.14
C LEU A 235 -26.51 6.50 -4.09
N LEU A 236 -26.82 5.23 -4.35
CA LEU A 236 -27.50 4.37 -3.38
C LEU A 236 -26.65 4.17 -2.12
N SER A 237 -25.34 3.93 -2.26
CA SER A 237 -24.48 3.71 -1.09
C SER A 237 -24.46 4.94 -0.18
N ILE A 238 -24.36 6.13 -0.75
CA ILE A 238 -24.38 7.41 -0.02
C ILE A 238 -25.76 7.64 0.62
N ASP A 239 -26.84 7.36 -0.09
CA ASP A 239 -28.21 7.47 0.44
C ASP A 239 -28.40 6.59 1.69
N LEU A 240 -28.00 5.31 1.60
CA LEU A 240 -28.18 4.34 2.67
C LEU A 240 -27.29 4.63 3.90
N THR A 241 -26.05 5.10 3.70
CA THR A 241 -25.12 5.35 4.82
C THR A 241 -25.24 6.73 5.45
N SER A 242 -25.69 7.75 4.71
CA SER A 242 -25.69 9.13 5.21
C SER A 242 -26.69 9.34 6.35
N PRO A 243 -26.28 9.81 7.54
CA PRO A 243 -27.20 10.06 8.65
C PRO A 243 -28.19 11.20 8.37
N HIS A 244 -27.90 12.05 7.36
CA HIS A 244 -28.75 13.17 6.97
C HIS A 244 -29.98 12.75 6.16
N VAL A 245 -29.95 11.56 5.55
CA VAL A 245 -31.09 11.03 4.79
C VAL A 245 -31.99 10.25 5.74
N LYS A 246 -33.13 10.85 6.10
CA LYS A 246 -34.14 10.22 7.00
C LYS A 246 -34.93 9.12 6.31
N ASN A 247 -35.35 9.37 5.07
CA ASN A 247 -36.12 8.42 4.26
C ASN A 247 -35.19 7.78 3.23
N LYS A 248 -34.72 6.58 3.53
CA LYS A 248 -33.83 5.82 2.65
C LYS A 248 -34.55 5.35 1.40
N MET A 249 -33.83 5.31 0.28
CA MET A 249 -34.34 4.77 -0.98
C MET A 249 -34.72 3.29 -0.80
N SER A 250 -35.98 2.97 -1.07
CA SER A 250 -36.45 1.58 -1.08
C SER A 250 -35.95 0.82 -2.31
N LYS A 251 -35.87 -0.51 -2.22
CA LYS A 251 -35.53 -1.38 -3.35
C LYS A 251 -36.38 -1.10 -4.59
N ARG A 252 -37.69 -0.90 -4.40
CA ARG A 252 -38.62 -0.59 -5.49
C ARG A 252 -38.31 0.74 -6.16
N GLU A 253 -37.96 1.76 -5.38
CA GLU A 253 -37.57 3.07 -5.93
C GLU A 253 -36.26 2.99 -6.69
N PHE A 254 -35.27 2.26 -6.15
CA PHE A 254 -33.99 2.04 -6.82
C PHE A 254 -34.19 1.35 -8.18
N ILE A 255 -34.92 0.22 -8.22
CA ILE A 255 -35.22 -0.50 -9.48
C ILE A 255 -35.87 0.44 -10.50
N ARG A 256 -36.89 1.19 -10.08
CA ARG A 256 -37.59 2.14 -10.95
C ARG A 256 -36.66 3.23 -11.49
N ASN A 257 -35.80 3.80 -10.65
CA ASN A 257 -34.91 4.91 -11.03
C ASN A 257 -33.80 4.42 -11.98
N THR A 258 -33.17 3.29 -11.65
CA THR A 258 -32.06 2.74 -12.43
C THR A 258 -32.50 2.23 -13.79
N ARG A 259 -33.68 1.60 -13.92
CA ARG A 259 -34.20 1.15 -15.23
C ARG A 259 -34.58 2.29 -16.17
N ARG A 260 -34.89 3.47 -15.63
CA ARG A 260 -35.09 4.67 -16.45
C ARG A 260 -33.78 5.20 -17.04
N ALA A 261 -32.66 4.96 -16.36
CA ALA A 261 -31.34 5.45 -16.77
C ALA A 261 -30.55 4.43 -17.59
N ALA A 262 -30.66 3.14 -17.27
CA ALA A 262 -30.02 2.03 -17.98
C ALA A 262 -31.11 1.15 -18.63
N HIS A 263 -31.37 1.39 -19.91
CA HIS A 263 -32.27 0.56 -20.70
C HIS A 263 -31.67 -0.85 -20.88
N ASN A 264 -32.52 -1.87 -21.00
CA ASN A 264 -32.15 -3.29 -21.22
C ASN A 264 -31.61 -4.06 -20.00
N VAL A 265 -31.74 -3.56 -18.78
CA VAL A 265 -31.40 -4.32 -17.55
C VAL A 265 -32.65 -4.91 -16.90
N SER A 266 -32.58 -6.17 -16.48
CA SER A 266 -33.71 -6.87 -15.82
C SER A 266 -33.96 -6.35 -14.40
N GLU A 267 -35.22 -6.40 -13.96
CA GLU A 267 -35.61 -5.97 -12.60
C GLU A 267 -34.93 -6.80 -11.52
N ASP A 268 -34.83 -8.12 -11.72
CA ASP A 268 -34.17 -9.03 -10.79
C ASP A 268 -32.70 -8.69 -10.61
N PHE A 269 -31.99 -8.39 -11.71
CA PHE A 269 -30.58 -8.02 -11.64
C PHE A 269 -30.38 -6.71 -10.86
N VAL A 270 -31.16 -5.67 -11.16
CA VAL A 270 -31.11 -4.39 -10.42
C VAL A 270 -31.51 -4.58 -8.96
N GLY A 271 -32.47 -5.46 -8.69
CA GLY A 271 -32.85 -5.86 -7.34
C GLY A 271 -31.69 -6.49 -6.57
N HIS A 272 -30.94 -7.42 -7.19
CA HIS A 272 -29.75 -8.01 -6.58
C HIS A 272 -28.63 -7.00 -6.34
N LEU A 273 -28.49 -5.99 -7.20
CA LEU A 273 -27.55 -4.89 -6.97
C LEU A 273 -27.91 -4.13 -5.67
N TYR A 274 -29.19 -3.80 -5.48
CA TYR A 274 -29.67 -3.14 -4.26
C TYR A 274 -29.39 -3.98 -3.01
N ASP A 275 -29.78 -5.26 -3.04
CA ASP A 275 -29.60 -6.16 -1.90
C ASP A 275 -28.13 -6.25 -1.50
N ASN A 276 -27.22 -6.30 -2.47
CA ASN A 276 -25.80 -6.32 -2.21
C ASN A 276 -25.29 -5.04 -1.53
N ILE A 277 -25.73 -3.85 -1.96
CA ILE A 277 -25.37 -2.59 -1.27
C ILE A 277 -25.97 -2.55 0.13
N TYR A 278 -27.22 -2.95 0.29
CA TYR A 278 -27.91 -2.96 1.57
C TYR A 278 -27.24 -3.89 2.59
N LEU A 279 -26.82 -5.09 2.17
CA LEU A 279 -26.25 -6.11 3.04
C LEU A 279 -24.75 -5.92 3.33
N ILE A 280 -23.95 -5.54 2.32
CA ILE A 280 -22.48 -5.44 2.45
C ILE A 280 -22.05 -4.03 2.84
N GLY A 281 -22.83 -3.01 2.44
CA GLY A 281 -22.54 -1.62 2.74
C GLY A 281 -21.79 -0.88 1.63
N HIS A 282 -21.02 0.14 2.02
CA HIS A 282 -20.56 1.21 1.16
C HIS A 282 -19.69 0.74 -0.02
N VAL A 283 -19.77 1.45 -1.15
CA VAL A 283 -19.04 1.13 -2.38
C VAL A 283 -17.71 1.87 -2.48
N ALA A 284 -17.72 3.15 -2.09
CA ALA A 284 -16.63 4.10 -2.26
C ALA A 284 -16.41 4.82 -0.92
N ALA A 285 -15.76 4.16 0.05
CA ALA A 285 -15.51 4.73 1.37
C ALA A 285 -14.43 5.83 1.32
#